data_AF-A0A937CJM7-F1
#
_entry.id   AF-A0A937CJM7-F1
#
_cell.length_a   1.000
_cell.length_b   1.000
_cell.length_c   1.000
_cell.angle_alpha   90.00
_cell.angle_beta   90.00
_cell.angle_gamma   90.00
#
_symmetry.space_group_name_H-M   'P 1'
#
loop_
_entity.id
_entity.type
_entity.pdbx_description
1 polymer ?
#
loop_
_entity_poly.entity_id
_entity_poly.type
_entity_poly.pdbx_seq_one_letter_code
_entity_poly.pdbx_strand_id
1 'polypeptide(L)'
;MATLAQQLQTLRPSASDLKHLGWPDWLVNDYLTLLENLILLASSDDNFLIVLDQLQIDLDALTLRVDATEVDIAALDVRVTTNEVDILQVTTDLATHVGGTSEHGATGNIVGTNDYCTEAIGGTVLRAAISSNAVVSTATVALPAIGAAPAAYSQAYAQEQSDLINDIRTNHNTAVADLNNAIGVVNDIIAKAKTAKQMSV
;
A
#
# COMPACT_ATOMS: atom_id res chain seq x y z
N MET A 1 39.67 12.07 -55.71
CA MET A 1 40.77 11.57 -56.57
C MET A 1 40.14 10.64 -57.59
N ALA A 2 40.58 10.65 -58.85
CA ALA A 2 40.12 9.66 -59.83
C ALA A 2 40.66 8.28 -59.46
N THR A 3 39.85 7.23 -59.58
CA THR A 3 40.30 5.86 -59.26
C THR A 3 41.31 5.33 -60.28
N LEU A 4 42.04 4.27 -59.95
CA LEU A 4 43.01 3.68 -60.89
C LEU A 4 42.32 3.23 -62.19
N ALA A 5 41.12 2.67 -62.11
CA ALA A 5 40.32 2.31 -63.28
C ALA A 5 39.98 3.54 -64.15
N GLN A 6 39.62 4.67 -63.52
CA GLN A 6 39.35 5.93 -64.22
C GLN A 6 40.61 6.49 -64.88
N GLN A 7 41.76 6.43 -64.21
CA GLN A 7 43.04 6.84 -64.76
C GLN A 7 43.45 5.98 -65.97
N LEU A 8 43.33 4.66 -65.86
CA LEU A 8 43.62 3.72 -66.96
C LEU A 8 42.68 3.91 -68.16
N GLN A 9 41.39 4.23 -67.92
CA GLN A 9 40.44 4.57 -68.98
C GLN A 9 40.85 5.86 -69.72
N THR A 10 41.34 6.88 -69.02
CA THR A 10 41.77 8.14 -69.66
C THR A 10 43.07 8.00 -70.46
N LEU A 11 43.90 7.01 -70.13
CA LEU A 11 45.17 6.73 -70.83
C LEU A 11 45.03 5.65 -71.91
N ARG A 12 43.82 5.13 -72.15
CA ARG A 12 43.58 4.06 -73.12
C ARG A 12 43.85 4.56 -74.55
N PRO A 13 44.87 4.02 -75.25
CA PRO A 13 45.08 4.35 -76.66
C PRO A 13 43.98 3.72 -77.52
N SER A 14 43.65 4.36 -78.64
CA SER A 14 42.77 3.74 -79.64
C SER A 14 43.52 2.67 -80.43
N ALA A 15 42.79 1.72 -81.02
CA ALA A 15 43.38 0.73 -81.92
C ALA A 15 44.14 1.39 -83.08
N SER A 16 43.65 2.54 -83.58
CA SER A 16 44.35 3.35 -84.57
C SER A 16 45.70 3.89 -84.06
N ASP A 17 45.76 4.39 -82.83
CA ASP A 17 47.01 4.94 -82.27
C ASP A 17 48.11 3.86 -82.21
N LEU A 18 47.74 2.63 -81.84
CA LEU A 18 48.67 1.51 -81.76
C LEU A 18 49.10 1.01 -83.15
N LYS A 19 48.22 1.03 -84.15
CA LYS A 19 48.57 0.65 -85.54
C LYS A 19 49.55 1.64 -86.19
N HIS A 20 49.51 2.92 -85.82
CA HIS A 20 50.49 3.91 -86.30
C HIS A 20 51.93 3.62 -85.81
N LEU A 21 52.09 2.79 -84.78
CA LEU A 21 53.39 2.31 -84.29
C LEU A 21 53.92 1.10 -85.09
N GLY A 22 53.21 0.67 -86.14
CA GLY A 22 53.60 -0.48 -86.98
C GLY A 22 53.30 -1.84 -86.37
N TRP A 23 52.45 -1.90 -85.34
CA TRP A 23 52.10 -3.16 -84.68
C TRP A 23 51.13 -4.00 -85.53
N PRO A 24 51.35 -5.33 -85.63
CA PRO A 24 50.40 -6.22 -86.31
C PRO A 24 49.10 -6.35 -85.51
N ASP A 25 47.99 -6.65 -86.20
CA ASP A 25 46.64 -6.66 -85.61
C ASP A 25 46.50 -7.57 -84.39
N TRP A 26 47.16 -8.73 -84.36
CA TRP A 26 47.12 -9.64 -83.21
C TRP A 26 47.71 -9.00 -81.94
N LEU A 27 48.82 -8.25 -82.07
CA LEU A 27 49.48 -7.59 -80.95
C LEU A 27 48.66 -6.41 -80.43
N VAL A 28 48.01 -5.68 -81.34
CA VAL A 28 47.08 -4.60 -80.98
C VAL A 28 45.88 -5.16 -80.20
N ASN A 29 45.31 -6.28 -80.66
CA ASN A 29 44.17 -6.93 -80.00
C ASN A 29 44.55 -7.50 -78.62
N ASP A 30 45.70 -8.15 -78.50
CA ASP A 30 46.19 -8.70 -77.23
C ASP A 30 46.42 -7.57 -76.20
N TYR A 31 47.06 -6.48 -76.63
CA TYR A 31 47.31 -5.33 -75.77
C TYR A 31 46.01 -4.69 -75.27
N LEU A 32 45.05 -4.45 -76.16
CA LEU A 32 43.77 -3.85 -75.79
C LEU A 32 42.95 -4.76 -74.86
N THR A 33 43.01 -6.08 -75.07
CA THR A 33 42.35 -7.07 -74.20
C THR A 33 42.98 -7.09 -72.82
N LEU A 34 44.32 -7.08 -72.73
CA LEU A 34 45.02 -7.00 -71.45
C LEU A 34 44.70 -5.70 -70.69
N LEU A 35 44.64 -4.57 -71.40
CA LEU A 35 44.29 -3.29 -70.81
C LEU A 35 42.84 -3.28 -70.30
N GLU A 36 41.90 -3.88 -71.03
CA GLU A 36 40.51 -4.00 -70.61
C GLU A 36 40.35 -4.90 -69.37
N ASN A 37 41.03 -6.04 -69.34
CA ASN A 37 41.08 -6.90 -68.16
C ASN A 37 41.67 -6.19 -66.93
N LEU A 38 42.73 -5.40 -67.13
CA LEU A 38 43.34 -4.61 -66.05
C LEU A 38 42.40 -3.52 -65.53
N ILE A 39 41.66 -2.84 -66.41
CA ILE A 39 40.65 -1.84 -66.02
C ILE A 39 39.52 -2.50 -65.22
N LEU A 40 39.04 -3.67 -65.65
CA LEU A 40 38.03 -4.44 -64.93
C LEU A 40 38.51 -4.82 -63.53
N LEU A 41 39.73 -5.33 -63.41
CA LEU A 41 40.33 -5.68 -62.12
C LEU A 41 40.46 -4.45 -61.20
N ALA A 42 40.96 -3.33 -61.73
CA ALA A 42 41.07 -2.09 -60.95
C ALA A 42 39.70 -1.61 -60.45
N SER A 43 38.64 -1.73 -61.27
CA SER A 43 37.28 -1.34 -60.88
C SER A 43 36.64 -2.27 -59.85
N SER A 44 36.97 -3.57 -59.87
CA SER A 44 36.48 -4.50 -58.85
C SER A 44 37.14 -4.27 -57.49
N ASP A 45 38.43 -3.92 -57.49
CA ASP A 45 39.16 -3.62 -56.25
C ASP A 45 38.62 -2.35 -55.58
N ASP A 46 38.34 -1.30 -56.35
CA ASP A 46 37.71 -0.06 -55.85
C ASP A 46 36.36 -0.34 -55.19
N ASN A 47 35.51 -1.16 -55.83
CA ASN A 47 34.20 -1.54 -55.28
C ASN A 47 34.33 -2.37 -54.01
N PHE A 48 35.31 -3.27 -53.95
CA PHE A 48 35.56 -4.08 -52.75
C PHE A 48 35.96 -3.21 -51.56
N LEU A 49 36.83 -2.22 -51.77
CA LEU A 49 37.23 -1.27 -50.72
C LEU A 49 36.05 -0.46 -50.17
N ILE A 50 35.16 0.04 -51.04
CA ILE A 50 33.96 0.77 -50.62
C ILE A 50 33.05 -0.09 -49.73
N VAL A 51 32.88 -1.37 -50.08
CA VAL A 51 32.07 -2.30 -49.28
C VAL A 51 32.72 -2.54 -47.91
N LEU A 52 34.05 -2.68 -47.85
CA LEU A 52 34.76 -2.83 -46.58
C LEU A 52 34.61 -1.59 -45.69
N ASP A 53 34.72 -0.39 -46.25
CA ASP A 53 34.53 0.85 -45.50
C ASP A 53 33.10 0.94 -44.92
N GLN A 54 32.09 0.57 -45.70
CA GLN A 54 30.70 0.56 -45.21
C GLN A 54 30.49 -0.49 -44.10
N LEU A 55 31.07 -1.68 -44.25
CA LEU A 55 31.01 -2.72 -43.21
C LEU A 55 31.69 -2.28 -41.91
N GLN A 56 32.80 -1.54 -42.01
CA GLN A 56 33.46 -0.98 -40.83
C GLN A 56 32.56 0.04 -40.13
N ILE A 57 31.92 0.95 -40.88
CA ILE A 57 30.96 1.92 -40.33
C ILE A 57 29.80 1.22 -39.62
N ASP A 58 29.24 0.19 -40.25
CA ASP A 58 28.11 -0.56 -39.69
C ASP A 58 28.52 -1.32 -38.42
N LEU A 59 29.75 -1.87 -38.39
CA LEU A 59 30.31 -2.55 -37.23
C LEU A 59 30.54 -1.59 -36.06
N ASP A 60 31.08 -0.40 -36.33
CA ASP A 60 31.30 0.64 -35.32
C ASP A 60 29.96 1.11 -34.74
N ALA A 61 28.96 1.32 -35.59
CA ALA A 61 27.61 1.70 -35.16
C ALA A 61 26.92 0.60 -34.34
N LEU A 62 27.11 -0.67 -34.73
CA LEU A 62 26.59 -1.81 -33.97
C LEU A 62 27.26 -1.91 -32.60
N THR A 63 28.58 -1.74 -32.54
CA THR A 63 29.36 -1.74 -31.29
C THR A 63 28.80 -0.70 -30.31
N LEU A 64 28.60 0.54 -30.78
CA LEU A 64 28.05 1.61 -29.95
C LEU A 64 26.65 1.29 -29.40
N ARG A 65 25.80 0.64 -30.20
CA ARG A 65 24.44 0.23 -29.78
C ARG A 65 24.47 -0.91 -28.77
N VAL A 66 25.39 -1.86 -28.93
CA VAL A 66 25.60 -2.97 -27.99
C VAL A 66 26.08 -2.40 -26.65
N ASP A 67 27.09 -1.54 -26.64
CA ASP A 67 27.61 -0.90 -25.43
C ASP A 67 26.51 -0.14 -24.67
N ALA A 68 25.67 0.63 -25.38
CA ALA A 68 24.53 1.33 -24.77
C ALA A 68 23.50 0.35 -24.17
N THR A 69 23.23 -0.75 -24.86
CA THR A 69 22.29 -1.78 -24.38
C THR A 69 22.82 -2.48 -23.13
N GLU A 70 24.13 -2.75 -23.05
CA GLU A 70 24.76 -3.35 -21.87
C GLU A 70 24.62 -2.43 -20.64
N VAL A 71 24.81 -1.12 -20.81
CA VAL A 71 24.60 -0.12 -19.75
C VAL A 71 23.14 -0.11 -19.29
N ASP A 72 22.18 -0.11 -20.22
CA ASP A 72 20.74 -0.11 -19.89
C ASP A 72 20.33 -1.39 -19.16
N ILE A 73 20.85 -2.56 -19.57
CA ILE A 73 20.60 -3.83 -18.89
C ILE A 73 21.14 -3.80 -17.46
N ALA A 74 22.36 -3.31 -17.26
CA ALA A 74 22.94 -3.19 -15.92
C ALA A 74 22.12 -2.25 -15.03
N ALA A 75 21.61 -1.13 -15.57
CA ALA A 75 20.74 -0.22 -14.83
C ALA A 75 19.38 -0.86 -14.46
N LEU A 76 18.81 -1.67 -15.36
CA LEU A 76 17.59 -2.42 -15.09
C LEU A 76 17.79 -3.50 -14.02
N ASP A 77 18.92 -4.20 -14.04
CA ASP A 77 19.28 -5.23 -13.05
C ASP A 77 19.31 -4.65 -11.62
N VAL A 78 19.94 -3.48 -11.45
CA VAL A 78 19.94 -2.75 -10.17
C VAL A 78 18.51 -2.40 -9.72
N ARG A 79 17.67 -1.87 -10.62
CA ARG A 79 16.28 -1.49 -10.29
C ARG A 79 15.42 -2.70 -9.90
N VAL A 80 15.58 -3.82 -10.60
CA VAL A 80 14.87 -5.07 -10.27
C VAL A 80 15.31 -5.57 -8.90
N THR A 81 16.62 -5.59 -8.64
CA THR A 81 17.16 -6.00 -7.33
C THR A 81 16.61 -5.13 -6.19
N THR A 82 16.54 -3.80 -6.36
CA THR A 82 15.92 -2.92 -5.37
C THR A 82 14.44 -3.23 -5.16
N ASN A 83 13.68 -3.41 -6.23
CA ASN A 83 12.26 -3.74 -6.13
C ASN A 83 12.02 -5.08 -5.41
N GLU A 84 12.86 -6.08 -5.63
CA GLU A 84 12.76 -7.36 -4.92
C GLU A 84 12.94 -7.20 -3.42
N VAL A 85 13.90 -6.38 -2.99
CA VAL A 85 14.12 -6.04 -1.57
C VAL A 85 12.92 -5.31 -0.99
N ASP A 86 12.39 -4.30 -1.69
CA ASP A 86 11.23 -3.53 -1.23
C ASP A 86 9.98 -4.40 -1.09
N ILE A 87 9.72 -5.29 -2.07
CA ILE A 87 8.60 -6.24 -2.01
C ILE A 87 8.74 -7.18 -0.83
N LEU A 88 9.96 -7.67 -0.55
CA LEU A 88 10.21 -8.54 0.59
C LEU A 88 9.97 -7.81 1.92
N GLN A 89 10.38 -6.54 2.01
CA GLN A 89 10.12 -5.70 3.18
C GLN A 89 8.61 -5.49 3.38
N VAL A 90 7.89 -5.07 2.35
CA VAL A 90 6.42 -4.88 2.41
C VAL A 90 5.71 -6.18 2.81
N THR A 91 6.16 -7.31 2.29
CA THR A 91 5.60 -8.63 2.66
C THR A 91 5.83 -8.95 4.14
N THR A 92 7.03 -8.65 4.65
CA THR A 92 7.38 -8.84 6.07
C THR A 92 6.59 -7.91 6.98
N ASP A 93 6.45 -6.64 6.60
CA ASP A 93 5.67 -5.64 7.33
C ASP A 93 4.19 -6.03 7.38
N LEU A 94 3.62 -6.47 6.25
CA LEU A 94 2.24 -6.94 6.19
C LEU A 94 2.03 -8.17 7.07
N ALA A 95 2.93 -9.15 7.01
CA ALA A 95 2.86 -10.34 7.86
C ALA A 95 2.94 -9.99 9.35
N THR A 96 3.82 -9.04 9.70
CA THR A 96 3.98 -8.53 11.06
C THR A 96 2.72 -7.81 11.53
N HIS A 97 2.17 -6.90 10.71
CA HIS A 97 0.94 -6.16 11.00
C HIS A 97 -0.28 -7.08 11.16
N VAL A 98 -0.42 -8.11 10.30
CA VAL A 98 -1.51 -9.10 10.40
C VAL A 98 -1.33 -10.03 11.60
N GLY A 99 -0.10 -10.46 11.90
CA GLY A 99 0.22 -11.25 13.08
C GLY A 99 0.13 -10.45 14.39
N GLY A 100 0.25 -9.13 14.29
CA GLY A 100 0.12 -8.13 15.35
C GLY A 100 -1.31 -8.02 15.87
N THR A 101 -1.80 -9.06 16.54
CA THR A 101 -3.08 -9.04 17.28
C THR A 101 -3.13 -8.00 18.41
N SER A 102 -2.00 -7.36 18.72
CA SER A 102 -1.85 -6.27 19.71
C SER A 102 -1.77 -4.86 19.09
N GLU A 103 -1.60 -4.71 17.78
CA GLU A 103 -1.47 -3.38 17.13
C GLU A 103 -2.81 -2.83 16.66
N HIS A 104 -3.80 -3.71 16.46
CA HIS A 104 -5.19 -3.31 16.19
C HIS A 104 -5.99 -3.02 17.44
N GLY A 105 -5.38 -3.14 18.64
CA GLY A 105 -6.02 -2.88 19.93
C GLY A 105 -7.28 -3.70 20.22
N ALA A 106 -7.73 -4.57 19.33
CA ALA A 106 -9.11 -5.02 19.28
C ALA A 106 -9.24 -6.54 19.41
N THR A 107 -9.12 -7.05 20.63
CA THR A 107 -9.64 -8.38 20.96
C THR A 107 -10.93 -8.21 21.80
N GLY A 108 -12.08 -8.59 21.23
CA GLY A 108 -13.38 -8.55 21.92
C GLY A 108 -14.53 -7.88 21.14
N ASN A 109 -15.68 -7.75 21.80
CA ASN A 109 -16.89 -7.09 21.26
C ASN A 109 -16.82 -5.59 21.62
N ILE A 110 -16.27 -4.78 20.73
CA ILE A 110 -15.88 -3.38 20.98
C ILE A 110 -17.00 -2.44 20.49
N VAL A 111 -17.20 -1.31 21.16
CA VAL A 111 -18.27 -0.33 20.83
C VAL A 111 -17.85 0.78 19.84
N GLY A 112 -16.64 0.70 19.29
CA GLY A 112 -16.10 1.69 18.36
C GLY A 112 -14.58 1.67 18.30
N THR A 113 -14.03 2.20 17.22
CA THR A 113 -12.60 2.49 17.09
C THR A 113 -12.29 3.82 17.81
N ASN A 114 -11.74 3.74 19.04
CA ASN A 114 -11.22 4.81 19.93
C ASN A 114 -12.30 5.57 20.77
N ASP A 115 -12.06 6.04 22.02
CA ASP A 115 -10.86 6.69 22.57
C ASP A 115 -10.73 6.54 24.13
N TYR A 116 -9.68 5.82 24.61
CA TYR A 116 -8.99 6.02 25.91
C TYR A 116 -7.57 6.57 25.67
N CYS A 117 -7.38 7.36 24.62
CA CYS A 117 -6.15 8.04 24.33
C CYS A 117 -5.76 8.89 25.54
N THR A 118 -4.61 8.56 26.09
CA THR A 118 -3.77 9.58 26.71
C THR A 118 -2.95 10.24 25.60
N GLU A 119 -2.24 11.33 25.88
CA GLU A 119 -1.28 11.90 24.90
C GLU A 119 -0.23 10.87 24.43
N ALA A 120 -0.05 9.74 25.12
CA ALA A 120 1.01 8.77 24.88
C ALA A 120 0.59 7.41 24.30
N ILE A 121 -0.68 6.98 24.36
CA ILE A 121 -1.09 5.60 24.00
C ILE A 121 -2.50 5.58 23.38
N GLY A 122 -2.65 4.94 22.21
CA GLY A 122 -3.96 4.57 21.65
C GLY A 122 -4.51 3.28 22.30
N GLY A 123 -5.73 3.32 22.86
CA GLY A 123 -6.33 2.19 23.56
C GLY A 123 -7.81 1.97 23.22
N THR A 124 -8.28 0.71 23.26
CA THR A 124 -9.67 0.32 23.00
C THR A 124 -10.51 0.19 24.28
N VAL A 125 -11.80 0.49 24.14
CA VAL A 125 -12.83 0.31 25.19
C VAL A 125 -13.58 -0.99 24.97
N LEU A 126 -13.80 -1.79 26.02
CA LEU A 126 -14.68 -2.95 25.91
C LEU A 126 -16.15 -2.53 26.04
N ARG A 127 -17.07 -3.35 25.52
CA ARG A 127 -18.49 -3.23 25.88
C ARG A 127 -18.69 -3.66 27.32
N ALA A 128 -19.23 -2.77 28.16
CA ALA A 128 -19.71 -3.14 29.49
C ALA A 128 -20.78 -4.24 29.39
N ALA A 129 -20.70 -5.20 30.30
CA ALA A 129 -21.73 -6.23 30.45
C ALA A 129 -23.08 -5.59 30.82
N ILE A 130 -24.18 -6.24 30.45
CA ILE A 130 -25.52 -5.77 30.79
C ILE A 130 -25.70 -5.81 32.32
N SER A 131 -26.24 -4.75 32.89
CA SER A 131 -26.73 -4.70 34.29
C SER A 131 -28.23 -4.89 34.31
N SER A 132 -28.73 -5.55 35.37
CA SER A 132 -30.17 -5.66 35.60
C SER A 132 -30.76 -4.29 35.93
N ASN A 133 -32.03 -4.08 35.58
CA ASN A 133 -32.74 -2.85 35.93
C ASN A 133 -32.94 -2.74 37.45
N ALA A 134 -32.90 -1.52 37.97
CA ALA A 134 -33.44 -1.24 39.30
C ALA A 134 -34.97 -1.46 39.30
N VAL A 135 -35.48 -1.98 40.40
CA VAL A 135 -36.93 -2.21 40.59
C VAL A 135 -37.58 -0.91 41.03
N VAL A 136 -38.76 -0.60 40.48
CA VAL A 136 -39.55 0.57 40.89
C VAL A 136 -40.04 0.37 42.33
N SER A 137 -39.85 1.37 43.18
CA SER A 137 -40.33 1.30 44.56
C SER A 137 -41.85 1.23 44.62
N THR A 138 -42.36 0.36 45.49
CA THR A 138 -43.80 0.22 45.76
C THR A 138 -44.19 0.78 47.13
N ALA A 139 -43.28 1.45 47.84
CA ALA A 139 -43.54 2.00 49.16
C ALA A 139 -44.60 3.13 49.06
N THR A 140 -45.73 2.97 49.75
CA THR A 140 -46.80 3.96 49.78
C THR A 140 -47.55 3.88 51.10
N VAL A 141 -47.78 5.02 51.74
CA VAL A 141 -48.66 5.07 52.91
C VAL A 141 -50.08 4.70 52.44
N ALA A 142 -50.60 3.60 52.97
CA ALA A 142 -51.89 3.04 52.57
C ALA A 142 -53.03 3.59 53.43
N LEU A 143 -52.73 3.94 54.67
CA LEU A 143 -53.71 4.49 55.59
C LEU A 143 -53.96 5.99 55.32
N PRO A 144 -55.22 6.45 55.37
CA PRO A 144 -55.53 7.86 55.22
C PRO A 144 -54.96 8.69 56.38
N ALA A 145 -54.89 10.00 56.16
CA ALA A 145 -54.56 10.92 57.24
C ALA A 145 -55.60 10.83 58.37
N ILE A 146 -55.11 10.86 59.61
CA ILE A 146 -55.96 10.83 60.80
C ILE A 146 -56.68 12.18 60.91
N GLY A 147 -57.93 12.15 61.37
CA GLY A 147 -58.74 13.34 61.64
C GLY A 147 -58.24 14.18 62.81
N ALA A 148 -58.98 15.24 63.15
CA ALA A 148 -58.65 16.08 64.29
C ALA A 148 -58.74 15.31 65.62
N ALA A 149 -57.82 15.60 66.54
CA ALA A 149 -57.80 14.97 67.85
C ALA A 149 -59.05 15.32 68.69
N PRO A 150 -59.67 14.35 69.39
CA PRO A 150 -60.80 14.62 70.26
C PRO A 150 -60.38 15.39 71.53
N ALA A 151 -61.31 16.15 72.11
CA ALA A 151 -61.08 16.97 73.30
C ALA A 151 -60.84 16.15 74.59
N ALA A 152 -61.26 14.89 74.60
CA ALA A 152 -60.99 13.92 75.65
C ALA A 152 -60.26 12.71 75.05
N TYR A 153 -59.57 11.94 75.90
CA TYR A 153 -58.92 10.71 75.49
C TYR A 153 -59.91 9.77 74.77
N SER A 154 -59.48 9.26 73.61
CA SER A 154 -60.20 8.24 72.84
C SER A 154 -59.25 7.10 72.53
N GLN A 155 -59.59 5.90 72.99
CA GLN A 155 -58.85 4.68 72.67
C GLN A 155 -58.83 4.42 71.16
N ALA A 156 -59.92 4.71 70.46
CA ALA A 156 -60.02 4.54 69.01
C ALA A 156 -59.04 5.46 68.27
N TYR A 157 -58.95 6.73 68.70
CA TYR A 157 -58.01 7.68 68.11
C TYR A 157 -56.55 7.28 68.36
N ALA A 158 -56.23 6.79 69.56
CA ALA A 158 -54.88 6.27 69.86
C ALA A 158 -54.53 5.02 69.01
N GLN A 159 -55.53 4.19 68.69
CA GLN A 159 -55.35 3.06 67.78
C GLN A 159 -55.07 3.52 66.35
N GLU A 160 -55.84 4.48 65.82
CA GLU A 160 -55.60 5.06 64.48
C GLU A 160 -54.18 5.64 64.35
N GLN A 161 -53.68 6.31 65.40
CA GLN A 161 -52.30 6.80 65.46
C GLN A 161 -51.29 5.64 65.40
N SER A 162 -51.52 4.60 66.18
CA SER A 162 -50.63 3.44 66.22
C SER A 162 -50.61 2.71 64.87
N ASP A 163 -51.76 2.60 64.21
CA ASP A 163 -51.91 1.96 62.91
C ASP A 163 -51.19 2.76 61.83
N LEU A 164 -51.37 4.09 61.78
CA LEU A 164 -50.66 4.96 60.83
C LEU A 164 -49.14 4.92 61.06
N ILE A 165 -48.68 4.92 62.31
CA ILE A 165 -47.25 4.80 62.63
C ILE A 165 -46.70 3.46 62.14
N ASN A 166 -47.45 2.37 62.31
CA ASN A 166 -47.05 1.04 61.85
C ASN A 166 -47.01 0.95 60.32
N ASP A 167 -47.96 1.56 59.62
CA ASP A 167 -48.00 1.65 58.16
C ASP A 167 -46.83 2.49 57.62
N ILE A 168 -46.58 3.67 58.19
CA ILE A 168 -45.44 4.52 57.84
C ILE A 168 -44.12 3.76 58.05
N ARG A 169 -43.95 3.10 59.19
CA ARG A 169 -42.73 2.32 59.49
C ARG A 169 -42.52 1.21 58.47
N THR A 170 -43.59 0.50 58.12
CA THR A 170 -43.52 -0.59 57.13
C THR A 170 -43.09 -0.04 55.77
N ASN A 171 -43.72 1.04 55.31
CA ASN A 171 -43.37 1.66 54.03
C ASN A 171 -41.99 2.31 54.03
N HIS A 172 -41.55 2.88 55.15
CA HIS A 172 -40.19 3.39 55.30
C HIS A 172 -39.17 2.26 55.14
N ASN A 173 -39.40 1.11 55.78
CA ASN A 173 -38.52 -0.05 55.64
C ASN A 173 -38.49 -0.57 54.19
N THR A 174 -39.63 -0.57 53.49
CA THR A 174 -39.69 -0.91 52.06
C THR A 174 -38.89 0.09 51.22
N ALA A 175 -39.07 1.40 51.43
CA ALA A 175 -38.33 2.43 50.71
C ALA A 175 -36.81 2.33 50.92
N VAL A 176 -36.37 2.02 52.16
CA VAL A 176 -34.96 1.79 52.47
C VAL A 176 -34.43 0.55 51.73
N ALA A 177 -35.20 -0.54 51.68
CA ALA A 177 -34.82 -1.73 50.93
C ALA A 177 -34.69 -1.44 49.41
N ASP A 178 -35.65 -0.71 48.84
CA ASP A 178 -35.64 -0.32 47.43
C ASP A 178 -34.43 0.58 47.09
N LEU A 179 -34.11 1.53 47.97
CA LEU A 179 -32.93 2.40 47.81
C LEU A 179 -31.63 1.59 47.84
N ASN A 180 -31.50 0.64 48.77
CA ASN A 180 -30.33 -0.24 48.84
C ASN A 180 -30.19 -1.11 47.57
N ASN A 181 -31.31 -1.59 47.01
CA ASN A 181 -31.30 -2.31 45.73
C ASN A 181 -30.83 -1.41 44.58
N ALA A 182 -31.30 -0.16 44.52
CA ALA A 182 -30.85 0.80 43.50
C ALA A 182 -29.35 1.11 43.62
N ILE A 183 -28.84 1.28 44.84
CA ILE A 183 -27.40 1.45 45.11
C ILE A 183 -26.63 0.23 44.60
N GLY A 184 -27.14 -0.99 44.81
CA GLY A 184 -26.54 -2.21 44.29
C GLY A 184 -26.40 -2.20 42.77
N VAL A 185 -27.46 -1.81 42.04
CA VAL A 185 -27.44 -1.69 40.57
C VAL A 185 -26.43 -0.64 40.10
N VAL A 186 -26.36 0.52 40.76
CA VAL A 186 -25.38 1.58 40.41
C VAL A 186 -23.94 1.08 40.62
N ASN A 187 -23.67 0.40 41.73
CA ASN A 187 -22.34 -0.16 42.01
C ASN A 187 -21.94 -1.25 40.99
N ASP A 188 -22.90 -2.08 40.57
CA ASP A 188 -22.69 -3.07 39.51
C ASP A 188 -22.35 -2.41 38.15
N ILE A 189 -23.07 -1.34 37.79
CA ILE A 189 -22.77 -0.55 36.57
C ILE A 189 -21.36 0.03 36.64
N ILE A 190 -20.97 0.64 37.78
CA ILE A 190 -19.64 1.22 37.98
C ILE A 190 -18.56 0.13 37.85
N ALA A 191 -18.75 -1.02 38.51
CA ALA A 191 -17.80 -2.12 38.44
C ALA A 191 -17.63 -2.62 37.00
N LYS A 192 -18.74 -2.83 36.29
CA LYS A 192 -18.72 -3.27 34.88
C LYS A 192 -18.12 -2.23 33.96
N ALA A 193 -18.36 -0.93 34.19
CA ALA A 193 -17.73 0.15 33.45
C ALA A 193 -16.21 0.17 33.67
N LYS A 194 -15.74 0.03 34.92
CA LYS A 194 -14.30 -0.08 35.23
C LYS A 194 -13.66 -1.31 34.58
N THR A 195 -14.30 -2.48 34.65
CA THR A 195 -13.84 -3.70 33.98
C THR A 195 -13.79 -3.51 32.46
N ALA A 196 -14.77 -2.82 31.89
CA ALA A 196 -14.82 -2.50 30.48
C ALA A 196 -13.85 -1.38 30.07
N LYS A 197 -13.09 -0.84 31.05
CA LYS A 197 -12.21 0.31 30.92
C LYS A 197 -12.93 1.57 30.50
N GLN A 198 -14.25 1.65 30.71
CA GLN A 198 -15.09 2.81 30.43
C GLN A 198 -14.99 3.94 31.48
N MET A 199 -14.27 3.68 32.57
CA MET A 199 -14.11 4.55 33.73
C MET A 199 -12.78 4.20 34.40
N SER A 200 -12.07 5.20 34.92
CA SER A 200 -10.85 4.97 35.70
C SER A 200 -11.11 4.12 36.95
N VAL A 201 -10.14 3.28 37.31
CA VAL A 201 -10.21 2.42 38.51
C VAL A 201 -10.12 3.25 39.78
#